data_AF-A0A958GAL6-F1
#
_entry.id   AF-A0A958GAL6-F1
#
_cell.length_a   1.000
_cell.length_b   1.000
_cell.length_c   1.000
_cell.angle_alpha   90.00
_cell.angle_beta   90.00
_cell.angle_gamma   90.00
#
_symmetry.space_group_name_H-M   'P 1'
#
loop_
_entity.id
_entity.type
_entity.pdbx_description
1 polymer ?
#
loop_
_entity_poly.entity_id
_entity_poly.type
_entity_poly.pdbx_seq_one_letter_code
_entity_poly.pdbx_strand_id
1 'polypeptide(L)' 'VKSHGGFVNVVSNRQEGTFFEVFLPAQADAETEMGEDAETGLRYGNGELILVVDDETSILEITKETLETYGYKVLIAPD' A
#
# COMPACT_ATOMS: atom_id res chain seq x y z
N VAL A 1 9.93 -1.59 -5.21
CA VAL A 1 10.09 -2.96 -5.77
C VAL A 1 11.40 -3.62 -5.30
N LYS A 2 12.58 -3.09 -5.64
CA LYS A 2 13.88 -3.69 -5.22
C LYS A 2 14.06 -3.84 -3.70
N SER A 3 13.60 -2.87 -2.91
CA SER A 3 13.66 -2.92 -1.44
C SER A 3 12.79 -4.03 -0.82
N HIS A 4 11.87 -4.62 -1.60
CA HIS A 4 11.03 -5.75 -1.21
C HIS A 4 11.43 -7.05 -1.94
N GLY A 5 12.65 -7.12 -2.49
CA GLY A 5 13.15 -8.31 -3.20
C GLY A 5 12.54 -8.55 -4.58
N GLY A 6 11.73 -7.63 -5.10
CA GLY A 6 11.13 -7.72 -6.43
C GLY A 6 11.94 -7.01 -7.52
N PHE A 7 11.46 -7.06 -8.76
CA PHE A 7 12.05 -6.34 -9.90
C PHE A 7 10.99 -5.84 -10.89
N VAL A 8 11.39 -4.95 -11.81
CA VAL A 8 10.51 -4.35 -12.81
C VAL A 8 11.12 -4.56 -14.19
N ASN A 9 10.32 -5.02 -15.14
CA ASN A 9 10.66 -4.99 -16.56
C ASN A 9 9.95 -3.83 -17.23
N VAL A 10 10.65 -3.18 -18.17
CA VAL A 10 10.10 -2.08 -18.95
C VAL A 10 10.29 -2.40 -20.42
N VAL A 11 9.18 -2.42 -21.16
CA VAL A 11 9.19 -2.57 -22.61
C VAL A 11 8.62 -1.29 -23.19
N SER A 12 9.44 -0.56 -23.94
CA SER A 12 9.05 0.70 -24.57
C SER A 12 9.37 0.65 -26.05
N ASN A 13 8.36 0.95 -26.87
CA ASN A 13 8.51 1.10 -28.31
C ASN A 13 8.11 2.51 -28.71
N ARG A 14 8.93 3.14 -29.56
CA ARG A 14 8.64 4.49 -30.05
C ARG A 14 7.30 4.48 -30.79
N GLN A 15 6.42 5.42 -30.44
CA GLN A 15 5.08 5.59 -31.00
C GLN A 15 4.03 4.51 -30.64
N GLU A 16 4.40 3.48 -29.88
CA GLU A 16 3.47 2.43 -29.41
C GLU A 16 3.20 2.53 -27.90
N GLY A 17 3.99 3.31 -27.17
CA GLY A 17 3.85 3.53 -25.74
C GLY A 17 4.86 2.71 -24.92
N THR A 18 4.63 2.65 -23.60
CA THR A 18 5.52 1.98 -22.66
C THR A 18 4.72 1.09 -21.73
N PHE A 19 5.19 -0.14 -21.53
CA PHE A 19 4.64 -1.14 -20.65
C PHE A 19 5.60 -1.43 -19.50
N PHE A 20 5.06 -1.51 -18.28
CA PHE A 20 5.82 -1.80 -17.07
C PHE A 20 5.24 -3.07 -16.42
N GLU A 21 6.09 -4.07 -16.20
CA GLU A 21 5.75 -5.28 -15.48
C GLU A 21 6.43 -5.26 -14.13
N VAL A 22 5.66 -5.31 -13.04
CA VAL A 22 6.18 -5.29 -11.67
C VAL A 22 6.05 -6.68 -11.07
N PHE A 23 7.19 -7.28 -10.72
CA PHE A 23 7.27 -8.59 -10.09
C PHE A 23 7.65 -8.45 -8.61
N LEU A 24 6.85 -9.02 -7.72
CA LEU A 24 7.11 -9.07 -6.29
C LEU A 24 7.26 -10.54 -5.85
N PRO A 25 8.10 -10.85 -4.85
CA PRO A 25 8.22 -12.20 -4.34
C PRO A 25 6.87 -12.67 -3.81
N ALA A 26 6.36 -13.78 -4.35
CA ALA A 26 5.19 -14.45 -3.82
C ALA A 26 5.61 -15.36 -2.67
N GLN A 27 4.91 -15.28 -1.53
CA GLN A 27 5.08 -16.24 -0.44
C GLN A 27 4.21 -17.47 -0.75
N ALA A 28 4.84 -18.65 -0.84
CA ALA A 28 4.15 -19.90 -1.18
C ALA A 28 3.33 -20.50 -0.02
N ASP A 29 3.51 -19.97 1.19
CA ASP A 29 2.81 -20.41 2.41
C ASP A 29 1.94 -19.28 2.97
N ALA A 30 1.08 -18.72 2.13
CA ALA A 30 -0.18 -18.20 2.64
C ALA A 30 -1.21 -19.28 2.36
N GLU A 31 -1.23 -20.31 3.22
CA GLU A 31 -2.52 -20.91 3.53
C GLU A 31 -3.46 -19.73 3.76
N THR A 32 -4.52 -19.67 2.98
CA THR A 32 -5.59 -18.73 3.26
C THR A 32 -6.18 -19.21 4.57
N GLU A 33 -5.61 -18.76 5.69
CA GLU A 33 -6.27 -18.78 6.98
C GLU A 33 -7.45 -17.82 6.86
N MET A 34 -8.52 -18.33 6.25
CA MET A 34 -9.86 -17.81 6.42
C MET A 34 -10.24 -18.08 7.87
N GLY A 35 -9.79 -17.17 8.74
CA GLY A 35 -10.32 -16.88 10.06
C GLY A 35 -10.10 -17.92 11.14
N GLU A 36 -9.18 -17.64 12.05
CA GLU A 36 -9.39 -17.81 13.49
C GLU A 36 -8.37 -16.97 14.29
N ASP A 37 -8.40 -15.64 14.09
CA ASP A 37 -8.24 -14.70 15.20
C ASP A 37 -8.84 -13.36 14.79
N ALA A 38 -10.17 -13.30 14.87
CA ALA A 38 -10.80 -12.04 15.20
C ALA A 38 -10.40 -11.71 16.65
N GLU A 39 -9.17 -11.23 16.84
CA GLU A 39 -8.92 -10.34 17.97
C GLU A 39 -9.83 -9.13 17.72
N THR A 40 -10.97 -9.17 18.39
CA THR A 40 -12.05 -8.19 18.38
C THR A 40 -11.66 -6.89 19.10
N GLY A 41 -10.38 -6.52 19.01
CA GLY A 41 -9.86 -5.25 19.45
C GLY A 41 -9.58 -4.37 18.25
N LEU A 42 -10.02 -3.11 18.31
CA LEU A 42 -9.51 -2.06 17.44
C LEU A 42 -7.97 -2.09 17.54
N ARG A 43 -7.30 -2.51 16.46
CA ARG A 43 -5.84 -2.48 16.36
C ARG A 43 -5.44 -1.01 16.23
N TYR A 44 -4.86 -0.44 17.27
CA TYR A 44 -4.22 0.86 17.18
C TYR A 44 -2.82 0.68 16.58
N GLY A 45 -2.41 1.64 15.74
CA GLY A 45 -1.04 1.79 15.30
C GLY A 45 -0.13 2.13 16.48
N ASN A 46 1.09 1.63 16.41
CA ASN A 46 2.20 1.94 17.32
C ASN A 46 3.22 2.86 16.63
N GLY A 47 2.74 3.80 15.81
CA GLY A 47 3.57 4.78 15.09
C GLY A 47 4.13 4.31 13.75
N GLU A 48 3.55 3.26 13.15
CA GLU A 48 3.83 2.85 11.77
C GLU A 48 3.47 3.96 10.77
N LEU A 49 4.20 4.01 9.66
CA LEU A 49 4.04 5.03 8.61
C LEU A 49 3.20 4.51 7.45
N ILE A 50 2.16 5.25 7.08
CA ILE A 50 1.26 4.94 5.96
C ILE A 50 1.32 6.10 4.94
N LEU A 51 1.44 5.79 3.65
CA LEU A 51 1.30 6.75 2.56
C LEU A 51 -0.06 6.56 1.90
N VAL A 52 -0.86 7.63 1.84
CA VAL A 52 -2.16 7.67 1.17
C VAL A 52 -2.02 8.51 -0.10
N VAL A 53 -2.47 7.96 -1.24
CA VAL A 53 -2.41 8.61 -2.56
C VAL A 53 -3.79 8.59 -3.18
N ASP A 54 -4.29 9.76 -3.54
CA ASP A 54 -5.63 9.97 -4.10
C ASP A 54 -5.65 11.33 -4.82
N ASP A 55 -6.48 11.49 -5.85
CA ASP A 55 -6.61 12.75 -6.60
C ASP A 55 -7.51 13.77 -5.89
N GLU A 56 -8.40 13.30 -5.00
CA GLU A 56 -9.30 14.16 -4.24
C GLU A 56 -8.74 14.54 -2.87
N THR A 57 -8.45 15.84 -2.69
CA THR A 57 -7.88 16.36 -1.43
C THR A 57 -8.78 16.12 -0.22
N SER A 58 -10.10 16.12 -0.41
CA SER A 58 -11.07 15.88 0.67
C SER A 58 -10.92 14.45 1.25
N ILE A 59 -10.67 13.46 0.40
CA ILE A 59 -10.49 12.06 0.77
C ILE A 59 -9.15 11.87 1.48
N LEU A 60 -8.08 12.52 0.98
CA LEU A 60 -6.76 12.49 1.61
C LEU A 60 -6.81 12.98 3.06
N GLU A 61 -7.44 14.13 3.30
CA GLU A 61 -7.49 14.73 4.64
C GLU A 61 -8.32 13.90 5.62
N ILE A 62 -9.50 13.43 5.20
CA ILE A 62 -10.37 12.58 6.06
C ILE A 62 -9.65 11.27 6.41
N THR A 63 -8.98 10.66 5.43
CA THR A 63 -8.26 9.39 5.63
C THR A 63 -7.06 9.58 6.56
N LYS A 64 -6.32 10.68 6.38
CA LYS A 64 -5.21 11.05 7.25
C LYS A 64 -5.67 11.22 8.70
N GLU A 65 -6.68 12.04 8.95
CA GLU A 65 -7.18 12.32 10.30
C GLU A 65 -7.66 11.03 10.98
N THR A 66 -8.36 10.17 10.23
CA THR A 66 -8.83 8.88 10.72
C THR A 66 -7.66 8.01 11.16
N LEU A 67 -6.66 7.79 10.30
CA LEU A 67 -5.51 6.94 10.60
C LEU A 67 -4.61 7.51 11.71
N GLU A 68 -4.42 8.82 11.76
CA GLU A 68 -3.68 9.47 12.86
C GLU A 68 -4.39 9.29 14.21
N THR A 69 -5.72 9.34 14.23
CA THR A 69 -6.53 9.04 15.43
C THR A 69 -6.32 7.61 15.92
N TYR A 70 -6.03 6.69 15.01
CA TYR A 70 -5.68 5.31 15.34
C TYR A 70 -4.20 5.10 15.70
N GLY A 71 -3.37 6.14 15.78
CA GLY A 71 -1.97 6.04 16.21
C GLY A 71 -0.96 5.77 15.09
N TYR A 72 -1.37 5.94 13.84
CA TYR A 72 -0.48 5.85 12.69
C TYR A 72 0.15 7.21 12.36
N LYS A 73 1.33 7.19 11.74
CA LYS A 73 1.90 8.37 11.06
C LYS A 73 1.45 8.32 9.61
N VAL A 74 0.97 9.44 9.08
CA VAL A 74 0.42 9.46 7.72
C VAL A 74 1.14 10.50 6.87
N LEU A 75 1.53 10.07 5.67
CA LEU A 75 1.90 10.95 4.57
C LEU A 75 0.78 10.93 3.55
N ILE A 76 0.47 12.09 2.98
CA ILE A 76 -0.48 12.21 1.88
C ILE A 76 0.28 12.69 0.64
N ALA A 77 -0.08 12.17 -0.52
CA ALA A 77 0.37 12.68 -1.80
C ALA A 77 -0.83 12.78 -2.74
N PRO A 78 -1.13 13.97 -3.30
CA PRO A 78 -2.06 14.07 -4.41
C PRO A 78 -1.46 13.41 -5.66
N ASP A 79 -2.28 12.70 -6.43
CA ASP A 79 -1.92 12.21 -7.77
C ASP A 79 -2.13 13.28 -8.86
#